data_AF-A0A2P6CB81-F1
#
_entry.id   AF-A0A2P6CB81-F1
#
_cell.length_a   1.000
_cell.length_b   1.000
_cell.length_c   1.000
_cell.angle_alpha   90.00
_cell.angle_beta   90.00
_cell.angle_gamma   90.00
#
_symmetry.space_group_name_H-M   'P 1'
#
loop_
_entity.id
_entity.type
_entity.pdbx_description
1 polymer ?
#
loop_
_entity_poly.entity_id
_entity_poly.type
_entity_poly.pdbx_seq_one_letter_code
_entity_poly.pdbx_strand_id
1 'polypeptide(L)'
;MKKTQFLFTLIFIFLVTISYAQDVEYKNKTYTVKRESIYLAKVDVTKTLAPEMVNEIFAIHTTNEEKIKAAKKAEKEKKASEKKVKKAEKALKNKVKAQKKLSKANDKLKSGIKKYNKLKKNGDLSPNDNKKWLGKIEKLKKNVTKAEKSFKKA
;
A
#
# COMPACT_ATOMS: atom_id res chain seq x y z
N MET A 1 -20.07 29.40 4.04
CA MET A 1 -19.01 28.37 4.16
C MET A 1 -18.28 28.40 5.50
N LYS A 2 -17.92 29.56 6.06
CA LYS A 2 -17.20 29.64 7.34
C LYS A 2 -17.98 29.05 8.54
N LYS A 3 -19.31 29.26 8.61
CA LYS A 3 -20.17 28.74 9.70
C LYS A 3 -20.35 27.22 9.68
N THR A 4 -20.53 26.63 8.49
CA THR A 4 -20.61 25.18 8.31
C THR A 4 -19.27 24.50 8.55
N GLN A 5 -18.16 25.11 8.12
CA GLN A 5 -16.82 24.65 8.46
C GLN A 5 -16.57 24.68 9.97
N PHE A 6 -16.97 25.75 10.67
CA PHE A 6 -16.84 25.85 12.13
C PHE A 6 -17.65 24.76 12.86
N LEU A 7 -18.84 24.43 12.36
CA LEU A 7 -19.70 23.37 12.91
C LEU A 7 -19.03 21.98 12.79
N PHE A 8 -18.41 21.68 11.64
CA PHE A 8 -17.69 20.41 11.45
C PHE A 8 -16.45 20.31 12.34
N THR A 9 -15.71 21.41 12.55
CA THR A 9 -14.56 21.42 13.47
C THR A 9 -14.99 21.17 14.91
N LEU A 10 -16.12 21.74 15.33
CA LEU A 10 -16.65 21.59 16.69
C LEU A 10 -17.14 20.16 16.97
N ILE A 11 -17.77 19.53 15.97
CA ILE A 11 -18.15 18.10 16.01
C ILE A 11 -16.90 17.21 16.09
N PHE A 12 -15.86 17.50 15.30
CA PHE A 12 -14.62 16.72 15.32
C PHE A 12 -13.90 16.80 16.68
N ILE A 13 -13.90 17.96 17.34
CA ILE A 13 -13.36 18.11 18.71
C ILE A 13 -14.18 17.32 19.73
N PHE A 14 -15.51 17.26 19.59
CA PHE A 14 -16.38 16.49 20.47
C PHE A 14 -16.24 14.97 20.30
N LEU A 15 -15.84 14.47 19.13
CA LEU A 15 -15.55 13.04 18.93
C LEU A 15 -14.20 12.59 19.53
N VAL A 16 -13.26 13.50 19.81
CA VAL A 16 -11.96 13.16 20.42
C VAL A 16 -12.08 12.90 21.93
N THR A 17 -13.17 13.33 22.58
CA THR A 17 -13.40 13.15 24.03
C THR A 17 -14.07 11.82 24.39
N ILE A 18 -14.23 10.89 23.44
CA ILE A 18 -14.82 9.58 23.71
C ILE A 18 -13.86 8.77 24.62
N SER A 19 -14.22 8.79 25.90
CA SER A 19 -13.72 8.06 27.07
C SER A 19 -12.78 6.88 26.82
N TYR A 20 -11.58 6.95 27.40
CA TYR A 20 -10.70 5.81 27.67
C TYR A 20 -11.30 4.94 28.79
N ALA A 21 -12.24 4.09 28.43
CA ALA A 21 -12.78 3.07 29.31
C ALA A 21 -12.27 1.71 28.83
N GLN A 22 -11.66 0.94 29.72
CA GLN A 22 -11.18 -0.41 29.40
C GLN A 22 -11.78 -1.42 30.38
N ASP A 23 -12.34 -2.49 29.83
CA ASP A 23 -12.85 -3.59 30.63
C ASP A 23 -11.71 -4.52 31.05
N VAL A 24 -11.72 -4.90 32.33
CA VAL A 24 -10.75 -5.78 32.98
C VAL A 24 -11.51 -6.90 33.67
N GLU A 25 -11.17 -8.13 33.33
CA GLU A 25 -11.71 -9.31 34.01
C GLU A 25 -10.85 -9.65 35.22
N TYR A 26 -11.48 -9.75 36.39
CA TYR A 26 -10.83 -10.10 37.64
C TYR A 26 -11.77 -10.95 38.50
N LYS A 27 -11.34 -12.15 38.90
CA LYS A 27 -12.12 -13.10 39.71
C LYS A 27 -13.56 -13.30 39.17
N ASN A 28 -13.68 -13.57 37.87
CA ASN A 28 -14.94 -13.77 37.12
C ASN A 28 -15.92 -12.58 37.14
N LYS A 29 -15.45 -11.38 37.48
CA LYS A 29 -16.20 -10.13 37.36
C LYS A 29 -15.49 -9.20 36.39
N THR A 30 -16.27 -8.53 35.55
CA THR A 30 -15.76 -7.54 34.60
C THR A 30 -15.91 -6.15 35.21
N TYR A 31 -14.78 -5.49 35.42
CA TYR A 31 -14.70 -4.12 35.91
C TYR A 31 -14.34 -3.18 34.76
N THR A 32 -15.03 -2.06 34.64
CA THR A 32 -14.67 -1.00 33.70
C THR A 32 -13.73 -0.03 34.40
N VAL A 33 -12.49 0.07 33.95
CA VAL A 33 -11.50 1.00 34.47
C VAL A 33 -11.54 2.28 33.63
N LYS A 34 -11.71 3.43 34.27
CA LYS A 34 -11.63 4.77 33.65
C LYS A 34 -10.71 5.65 34.49
N ARG A 35 -9.52 5.93 33.97
CA ARG A 35 -8.50 6.71 34.70
C ARG A 35 -8.19 6.05 36.05
N GLU A 36 -8.56 6.70 37.15
CA GLU A 36 -8.32 6.27 38.53
C GLU A 36 -9.55 5.66 39.20
N SER A 37 -10.63 5.44 38.44
CA SER A 37 -11.88 4.90 38.97
C SER A 37 -12.22 3.53 38.36
N ILE A 38 -12.66 2.62 39.22
CA ILE A 38 -13.07 1.27 38.90
C ILE A 38 -14.60 1.19 39.04
N TYR A 39 -15.27 0.79 37.97
CA TYR A 39 -16.73 0.66 37.92
C TYR A 39 -17.13 -0.81 37.80
N LEU A 40 -18.12 -1.24 38.57
CA LEU A 40 -18.80 -2.53 38.41
C LEU A 40 -20.27 -2.23 38.08
N ALA A 41 -20.77 -2.73 36.95
CA ALA A 41 -22.13 -2.45 36.49
C ALA A 41 -22.49 -0.94 36.47
N LYS A 42 -21.52 -0.09 36.08
CA LYS A 42 -21.61 1.40 36.07
C LYS A 42 -21.64 2.09 37.44
N VAL A 43 -21.54 1.35 38.54
CA VAL A 43 -21.41 1.91 39.89
C VAL A 43 -19.93 2.04 40.23
N ASP A 44 -19.50 3.20 40.74
CA ASP A 44 -18.14 3.42 41.21
C ASP A 44 -17.90 2.62 42.49
N VAL A 45 -16.97 1.68 42.43
CA VAL A 45 -16.63 0.79 43.53
C VAL A 45 -15.19 1.01 44.04
N THR A 46 -14.53 2.07 43.58
CA THR A 46 -13.10 2.33 43.84
C THR A 46 -12.79 2.42 45.34
N LYS A 47 -13.66 3.04 46.13
CA LYS A 47 -13.48 3.22 47.58
C LYS A 47 -14.05 2.07 48.42
N THR A 48 -14.87 1.22 47.83
CA THR A 48 -15.52 0.09 48.53
C THR A 48 -14.73 -1.21 48.36
N LEU A 49 -13.87 -1.31 47.35
CA LEU A 49 -12.94 -2.43 47.19
C LEU A 49 -11.77 -2.32 48.19
N ALA A 50 -11.26 -3.47 48.60
CA ALA A 50 -10.00 -3.55 49.33
C ALA A 50 -8.85 -3.00 48.47
N PRO A 51 -7.88 -2.28 49.08
CA PRO A 51 -6.79 -1.64 48.34
C PRO A 51 -5.95 -2.62 47.52
N GLU A 52 -5.80 -3.86 47.98
CA GLU A 52 -5.10 -4.93 47.25
C GLU A 52 -5.79 -5.25 45.92
N MET A 53 -7.12 -5.39 45.93
CA MET A 53 -7.91 -5.68 44.71
C MET A 53 -7.86 -4.51 43.73
N VAL A 54 -7.89 -3.28 44.24
CA VAL A 54 -7.78 -2.07 43.41
C VAL A 54 -6.44 -2.06 42.66
N ASN A 55 -5.33 -2.35 43.36
CA ASN A 55 -4.00 -2.40 42.77
C ASN A 55 -3.87 -3.49 41.70
N GLU A 56 -4.40 -4.68 41.95
CA GLU A 56 -4.39 -5.78 40.97
C GLU A 56 -5.19 -5.44 39.71
N ILE A 57 -6.39 -4.85 39.85
CA ILE A 57 -7.22 -4.44 38.71
C ILE A 57 -6.49 -3.38 37.87
N PHE A 58 -5.83 -2.40 38.49
CA PHE A 58 -5.02 -1.42 37.75
C PHE A 58 -3.79 -2.05 37.09
N ALA A 59 -3.10 -2.98 37.74
CA ALA A 59 -1.96 -3.67 37.14
C ALA A 59 -2.37 -4.46 35.88
N ILE A 60 -3.53 -5.14 35.92
CA ILE A 60 -4.09 -5.83 34.75
C ILE A 60 -4.48 -4.82 33.65
N HIS A 61 -5.10 -3.69 34.03
CA HIS A 61 -5.43 -2.62 33.09
C HIS A 61 -4.19 -2.13 32.33
N THR A 62 -3.13 -1.77 33.05
CA THR A 62 -1.86 -1.31 32.48
C THR A 62 -1.24 -2.37 31.57
N THR A 63 -1.19 -3.63 32.02
CA THR A 63 -0.66 -4.74 31.22
C THR A 63 -1.43 -4.92 29.90
N ASN A 64 -2.76 -4.83 29.95
CA ASN A 64 -3.61 -4.95 28.77
C ASN A 64 -3.45 -3.75 27.83
N GLU A 65 -3.32 -2.53 28.37
CA GLU A 65 -3.00 -1.35 27.56
C GLU A 65 -1.68 -1.50 26.82
N GLU A 66 -0.63 -1.98 27.50
CA GLU A 66 0.68 -2.22 26.91
C GLU A 66 0.61 -3.29 25.82
N LYS A 67 -0.09 -4.40 26.06
CA LYS A 67 -0.35 -5.44 25.06
C LYS A 67 -1.07 -4.88 23.83
N ILE A 68 -2.10 -4.07 24.02
CA ILE A 68 -2.84 -3.42 22.91
C ILE A 68 -1.92 -2.45 22.15
N LYS A 69 -1.14 -1.63 22.85
CA LYS A 69 -0.18 -0.70 22.23
C LYS A 69 0.90 -1.46 21.44
N ALA A 70 1.45 -2.53 22.00
CA ALA A 70 2.42 -3.40 21.35
C ALA A 70 1.83 -4.10 20.11
N ALA A 71 0.63 -4.68 20.22
CA ALA A 71 -0.07 -5.30 19.10
C ALA A 71 -0.35 -4.29 17.97
N LYS A 72 -0.80 -3.07 18.30
CA LYS A 72 -1.00 -1.99 17.32
C LYS A 72 0.30 -1.58 16.63
N LYS A 73 1.43 -1.52 17.34
CA LYS A 73 2.74 -1.23 16.74
C LYS A 73 3.16 -2.36 15.80
N ALA A 74 3.10 -3.61 16.26
CA ALA A 74 3.42 -4.78 15.45
C ALA A 74 2.54 -4.88 14.19
N GLU A 75 1.25 -4.60 14.29
CA GLU A 75 0.34 -4.58 13.13
C GLU A 75 0.69 -3.47 12.13
N LYS A 76 1.03 -2.27 12.62
CA LYS A 76 1.48 -1.16 11.75
C LYS A 76 2.77 -1.51 11.03
N GLU A 77 3.73 -2.11 11.72
CA GLU A 77 5.00 -2.56 11.15
C GLU A 77 4.80 -3.66 10.10
N LYS A 78 3.96 -4.66 10.40
CA LYS A 78 3.57 -5.71 9.45
C LYS A 78 2.94 -5.12 8.19
N LYS A 79 1.94 -4.23 8.35
CA LYS A 79 1.30 -3.53 7.23
C LYS A 79 2.28 -2.67 6.43
N ALA A 80 3.24 -2.02 7.08
CA ALA A 80 4.27 -1.25 6.39
C ALA A 80 5.21 -2.15 5.58
N SER A 81 5.62 -3.29 6.15
CA SER A 81 6.44 -4.30 5.47
C SER A 81 5.72 -4.88 4.25
N GLU A 82 4.47 -5.32 4.40
CA GLU A 82 3.64 -5.83 3.30
C GLU A 82 3.48 -4.81 2.18
N LYS A 83 3.29 -3.52 2.51
CA LYS A 83 3.23 -2.43 1.52
C LYS A 83 4.55 -2.26 0.77
N LYS A 84 5.70 -2.40 1.45
CA LYS A 84 7.03 -2.33 0.82
C LYS A 84 7.24 -3.50 -0.14
N VAL A 85 6.95 -4.73 0.29
CA VAL A 85 7.04 -5.94 -0.55
C VAL A 85 6.15 -5.80 -1.79
N LYS A 86 4.88 -5.42 -1.60
CA LYS A 86 3.93 -5.24 -2.72
C LYS A 86 4.35 -4.14 -3.70
N LYS A 87 5.01 -3.07 -3.23
CA LYS A 87 5.58 -2.05 -4.11
C LYS A 87 6.76 -2.60 -4.92
N ALA A 88 7.67 -3.34 -4.27
CA ALA A 88 8.80 -3.96 -4.92
C ALA A 88 8.36 -4.99 -6.00
N GLU A 89 7.38 -5.84 -5.69
CA GLU A 89 6.81 -6.80 -6.65
C GLU A 89 6.19 -6.12 -7.86
N LYS A 90 5.43 -5.03 -7.63
CA LYS A 90 4.84 -4.24 -8.73
C LYS A 90 5.91 -3.61 -9.61
N ALA A 91 6.96 -3.05 -9.01
CA ALA A 91 8.08 -2.48 -9.74
C ALA A 91 8.78 -3.55 -10.60
N LEU A 92 9.08 -4.72 -10.00
CA LEU A 92 9.68 -5.84 -10.71
C LEU A 92 8.81 -6.31 -11.88
N LYS A 93 7.50 -6.47 -11.64
CA LYS A 93 6.54 -6.87 -12.69
C LYS A 93 6.48 -5.86 -13.83
N ASN A 94 6.54 -4.56 -13.54
CA ASN A 94 6.57 -3.52 -14.55
C ASN A 94 7.86 -3.55 -15.37
N LYS A 95 9.01 -3.74 -14.71
CA LYS A 95 10.31 -3.87 -15.37
C LYS A 95 10.37 -5.09 -16.30
N VAL A 96 9.90 -6.25 -15.84
CA VAL A 96 9.80 -7.48 -16.66
C VAL A 96 8.89 -7.27 -17.87
N LYS A 97 7.72 -6.63 -17.69
CA LYS A 97 6.82 -6.29 -18.80
C LYS A 97 7.49 -5.35 -19.81
N ALA A 98 8.20 -4.34 -19.34
CA ALA A 98 8.90 -3.40 -20.20
C ALA A 98 10.05 -4.07 -20.96
N GLN A 99 10.81 -4.95 -20.30
CA GLN A 99 11.87 -5.76 -20.92
C GLN A 99 11.29 -6.65 -22.04
N LYS A 100 10.18 -7.35 -21.77
CA LYS A 100 9.51 -8.19 -22.77
C LYS A 100 9.00 -7.37 -23.96
N LYS A 101 8.51 -6.16 -23.72
CA LYS A 101 8.08 -5.24 -24.80
C LYS A 101 9.28 -4.80 -25.66
N LEU A 102 10.40 -4.49 -25.03
CA LEU A 102 11.64 -4.12 -25.73
C LEU A 102 12.17 -5.27 -26.58
N SER A 103 12.29 -6.48 -26.01
CA SER A 103 12.71 -7.68 -26.75
C SER A 103 11.82 -7.93 -27.97
N LYS A 104 10.48 -7.93 -27.81
CA LYS A 104 9.55 -8.08 -28.94
C LYS A 104 9.70 -7.01 -30.01
N ALA A 105 10.00 -5.77 -29.63
CA ALA A 105 10.21 -4.68 -30.59
C ALA A 105 11.52 -4.90 -31.38
N ASN A 106 12.59 -5.32 -30.71
CA ASN A 106 13.86 -5.66 -31.33
C ASN A 106 13.74 -6.84 -32.29
N ASP A 107 13.02 -7.90 -31.91
CA ASP A 107 12.79 -9.06 -32.77
C ASP A 107 12.01 -8.70 -34.04
N LYS A 108 11.00 -7.83 -33.92
CA LYS A 108 10.26 -7.30 -35.06
C LYS A 108 11.13 -6.44 -35.97
N LEU A 109 12.01 -5.61 -35.42
CA LEU A 109 12.95 -4.82 -36.21
C LEU A 109 13.94 -5.73 -36.95
N LYS A 110 14.55 -6.70 -36.24
CA LYS A 110 15.52 -7.65 -36.81
C LYS A 110 14.89 -8.49 -37.93
N SER A 111 13.72 -9.06 -37.70
CA SER A 111 12.98 -9.82 -38.73
C SER A 111 12.56 -8.94 -39.92
N GLY A 112 12.12 -7.71 -39.66
CA GLY A 112 11.80 -6.72 -40.69
C GLY A 112 13.00 -6.38 -41.59
N ILE A 113 14.16 -6.10 -40.99
CA ILE A 113 15.42 -5.83 -41.70
C ILE A 113 15.85 -7.07 -42.50
N LYS A 114 15.79 -8.28 -41.89
CA LYS A 114 16.14 -9.53 -42.58
C LYS A 114 15.28 -9.75 -43.83
N LYS A 115 13.96 -9.55 -43.73
CA LYS A 115 13.04 -9.71 -44.86
C LYS A 115 13.30 -8.66 -45.95
N TYR A 116 13.51 -7.40 -45.56
CA TYR A 116 13.87 -6.34 -46.51
C TYR A 116 15.16 -6.64 -47.26
N ASN A 117 16.22 -7.04 -46.55
CA ASN A 117 17.50 -7.37 -47.17
C ASN A 117 17.39 -8.56 -48.13
N LYS A 118 16.57 -9.57 -47.80
CA LYS A 118 16.29 -10.70 -48.69
C LYS A 118 15.62 -10.25 -49.99
N LEU A 119 14.53 -9.48 -49.89
CA LEU A 119 13.82 -8.95 -51.05
C LEU A 119 14.71 -8.05 -51.92
N LYS A 120 15.53 -7.21 -51.27
CA LYS A 120 16.47 -6.32 -51.97
C LYS A 120 17.54 -7.10 -52.71
N LYS A 121 18.10 -8.14 -52.09
CA LYS A 121 19.10 -9.03 -52.72
C LYS A 121 18.51 -9.78 -53.92
N ASN A 122 17.26 -10.21 -53.83
CA ASN A 122 16.58 -10.94 -54.88
C ASN A 122 16.12 -10.06 -56.06
N GLY A 123 16.10 -8.73 -55.91
CA GLY A 123 15.52 -7.83 -56.91
C GLY A 123 13.99 -7.75 -56.86
N ASP A 124 13.35 -8.34 -55.85
CA ASP A 124 11.89 -8.41 -55.67
C ASP A 124 11.25 -7.07 -55.22
N LEU A 125 11.94 -5.94 -55.36
CA LEU A 125 11.51 -4.63 -54.87
C LEU A 125 11.43 -3.59 -55.97
N SER A 126 10.20 -3.20 -56.33
CA SER A 126 9.96 -1.99 -57.11
C SER A 126 10.43 -0.73 -56.34
N PRO A 127 10.71 0.39 -57.03
CA PRO A 127 11.09 1.64 -56.36
C PRO A 127 10.07 2.10 -55.30
N ASN A 128 8.77 1.92 -55.58
CA ASN A 128 7.69 2.27 -54.66
C ASN A 128 7.65 1.34 -53.44
N ASP A 129 7.83 0.04 -53.64
CA ASP A 129 7.83 -0.92 -52.53
C ASP A 129 9.07 -0.80 -51.66
N ASN A 130 10.22 -0.44 -52.25
CA ASN A 130 11.42 -0.09 -51.50
C ASN A 130 11.14 1.07 -50.53
N LYS A 131 10.46 2.14 -51.01
CA LYS A 131 10.05 3.27 -50.16
C LYS A 131 9.12 2.84 -49.03
N LYS A 132 8.11 1.99 -49.31
CA LYS A 132 7.19 1.46 -48.29
C LYS A 132 7.94 0.64 -47.22
N TRP A 133 8.90 -0.20 -47.63
CA TRP A 133 9.70 -1.00 -46.72
C TRP A 133 10.60 -0.15 -45.83
N LEU A 134 11.27 0.86 -46.39
CA LEU A 134 12.07 1.80 -45.61
C LEU A 134 11.20 2.52 -44.56
N GLY A 135 10.01 2.98 -44.93
CA GLY A 135 9.05 3.58 -43.99
C GLY A 135 8.60 2.60 -42.89
N LYS A 136 8.42 1.32 -43.22
CA LYS A 136 8.10 0.28 -42.22
C LYS A 136 9.26 0.06 -41.24
N ILE A 137 10.49 0.00 -41.73
CA ILE A 137 11.70 -0.14 -40.89
C ILE A 137 11.84 1.08 -39.97
N GLU A 138 11.61 2.29 -40.48
CA GLU A 138 11.65 3.51 -39.67
C GLU A 138 10.61 3.49 -38.54
N LYS A 139 9.37 3.08 -38.84
CA LYS A 139 8.33 2.89 -37.82
C LYS A 139 8.74 1.85 -36.77
N LEU A 140 9.37 0.75 -37.18
CA LEU A 140 9.88 -0.27 -36.25
C LEU A 140 11.02 0.27 -35.36
N LYS A 141 11.96 1.05 -35.91
CA LYS A 141 13.00 1.75 -35.13
C LYS A 141 12.38 2.69 -34.10
N LYS A 142 11.38 3.50 -34.50
CA LYS A 142 10.62 4.37 -33.58
C LYS A 142 9.93 3.59 -32.47
N ASN A 143 9.45 2.37 -32.74
CA ASN A 143 8.84 1.53 -31.72
C ASN A 143 9.86 0.95 -30.73
N VAL A 144 11.06 0.57 -31.20
CA VAL A 144 12.17 0.15 -30.35
C VAL A 144 12.58 1.29 -29.42
N THR A 145 12.83 2.49 -29.95
CA THR A 145 13.24 3.64 -29.11
C THR A 145 12.20 4.02 -28.07
N LYS A 146 10.90 3.94 -28.41
CA LYS A 146 9.81 4.10 -27.43
C LYS A 146 9.84 3.02 -26.35
N ALA A 147 10.04 1.75 -26.73
CA ALA A 147 10.12 0.65 -25.78
C ALA A 147 11.36 0.74 -24.87
N GLU A 148 12.51 1.17 -25.39
CA GLU A 148 13.72 1.43 -24.61
C GLU A 148 13.50 2.55 -23.59
N LYS A 149 12.88 3.65 -24.00
CA LYS A 149 12.52 4.75 -23.08
C LYS A 149 11.58 4.26 -21.97
N SER A 150 10.61 3.40 -22.29
CA SER A 150 9.74 2.79 -21.29
C SER A 150 10.49 1.85 -20.35
N PHE A 151 11.44 1.06 -20.86
CA PHE A 151 12.25 0.14 -20.05
C PHE A 151 13.20 0.87 -19.11
N LYS A 152 13.86 1.94 -19.58
CA LYS A 152 14.75 2.77 -18.76
C LYS A 152 14.03 3.50 -17.61
N LYS A 153 12.73 3.75 -17.76
CA LYS A 153 11.88 4.42 -16.77
C LYS A 153 11.20 3.45 -15.78
N ALA A 154 11.19 2.15 -16.07
CA ALA A 154 10.47 1.12 -15.32
C ALA A 154 11.36 0.47 -14.26
#